data_AF-F9PHT0-F1
#
_entry.id   AF-F9PHT0-F1
#
_cell.length_a   1.000
_cell.length_b   1.000
_cell.length_c   1.000
_cell.angle_alpha   90.00
_cell.angle_beta   90.00
_cell.angle_gamma   90.00
#
_symmetry.space_group_name_H-M   'P 1'
#
loop_
_entity.id
_entity.type
_entity.pdbx_description
1 polymer ?
#
loop_
_entity_poly.entity_id
_entity_poly.type
_entity_poly.pdbx_seq_one_letter_code
_entity_poly.pdbx_strand_id
1 'polypeptide(L)'
;MSDNAKKRENLQKLADFVGTKTRSLGFEDGPNGEAANPGSTYAQGINAGDTWTSTLADQEAASVKEPLNKLAGDFADLYGLLNQEINSDALKDD
;
A
#
# COMPACT_ATOMS: atom_id res chain seq x y z
N MET A 1 10.88 30.10 6.61
CA MET A 1 10.19 29.11 5.75
C MET A 1 8.79 29.62 5.51
N SER A 2 8.36 29.69 4.24
CA SER A 2 6.97 30.01 3.87
C SER A 2 6.04 28.90 4.36
N ASP A 3 4.75 29.18 4.44
CA ASP A 3 3.77 28.17 4.84
C ASP A 3 3.61 27.07 3.78
N ASN A 4 3.84 27.40 2.49
CA ASN A 4 3.90 26.42 1.41
C ASN A 4 5.11 25.48 1.54
N ALA A 5 6.29 26.01 1.90
CA ALA A 5 7.47 25.19 2.16
C ALA A 5 7.25 24.22 3.35
N LYS A 6 6.63 24.69 4.44
CA LYS A 6 6.25 23.82 5.58
C LYS A 6 5.22 22.76 5.18
N LYS A 7 4.21 23.13 4.38
CA LYS A 7 3.19 22.19 3.88
C LYS A 7 3.85 21.12 3.01
N ARG A 8 4.75 21.49 2.11
CA ARG A 8 5.54 20.55 1.29
C ARG A 8 6.37 19.61 2.17
N GLU A 9 7.08 20.13 3.17
CA GLU A 9 7.87 19.31 4.10
C GLU A 9 7.00 18.27 4.83
N ASN A 10 5.83 18.68 5.33
CA ASN A 10 4.91 17.78 6.03
C ASN A 10 4.32 16.71 5.10
N LEU A 11 3.97 17.07 3.87
CA LEU A 11 3.51 16.12 2.86
C LEU A 11 4.60 15.12 2.49
N GLN A 12 5.85 15.58 2.36
CA GLN A 12 6.98 14.68 2.11
C GLN A 12 7.15 13.68 3.24
N LYS A 13 7.11 14.11 4.51
CA LYS A 13 7.17 13.20 5.66
C LYS A 13 6.04 12.18 5.64
N LEU A 14 4.83 12.59 5.25
CA LEU A 14 3.69 11.69 5.14
C LEU A 14 3.87 10.69 3.98
N ALA A 15 4.34 11.14 2.82
CA ALA A 15 4.65 10.28 1.68
C ALA A 15 5.72 9.24 2.06
N ASP A 16 6.80 9.65 2.71
CA ASP A 16 7.87 8.77 3.17
C ASP A 16 7.35 7.72 4.16
N PHE A 17 6.47 8.13 5.08
CA PHE A 17 5.82 7.21 6.02
C PHE A 17 4.93 6.19 5.29
N VAL A 18 4.06 6.65 4.39
CA VAL A 18 3.17 5.77 3.62
C VAL A 18 4.00 4.81 2.78
N GLY A 19 5.00 5.30 2.03
CA GLY A 19 5.88 4.46 1.21
C GLY A 19 6.65 3.42 2.03
N THR A 20 7.15 3.80 3.21
CA THR A 20 7.80 2.86 4.14
C THR A 20 6.82 1.79 4.62
N LYS A 21 5.57 2.17 4.91
CA LYS A 21 4.54 1.22 5.33
C LYS A 21 4.12 0.29 4.20
N THR A 22 3.90 0.81 2.98
CA THR A 22 3.63 0.02 1.77
C THR A 22 4.70 -1.06 1.59
N ARG A 23 5.99 -0.70 1.72
CA ARG A 23 7.11 -1.66 1.69
C ARG A 23 7.04 -2.71 2.79
N SER A 24 6.85 -2.27 4.02
CA SER A 24 6.82 -3.18 5.18
C SER A 24 5.68 -4.18 5.14
N LEU A 25 4.59 -3.83 4.45
CA LEU A 25 3.39 -4.66 4.29
C LEU A 25 3.42 -5.50 3.00
N GLY A 26 4.48 -5.43 2.19
CA GLY A 26 4.57 -6.16 0.93
C GLY A 26 3.56 -5.70 -0.13
N PHE A 27 3.16 -4.42 -0.09
CA PHE A 27 2.18 -3.83 -1.01
C PHE A 27 2.84 -3.11 -2.19
N GLU A 28 4.14 -3.32 -2.40
CA GLU A 28 4.86 -2.73 -3.54
C GLU A 28 4.59 -3.52 -4.81
N ASP A 29 4.49 -2.81 -5.93
CA ASP A 29 4.46 -3.45 -7.24
C ASP A 29 5.74 -4.27 -7.46
N GLY A 30 5.60 -5.35 -8.22
CA GLY A 30 6.71 -6.19 -8.60
C GLY A 30 7.75 -5.41 -9.41
N PRO A 31 9.00 -5.92 -9.49
CA PRO A 31 10.10 -5.26 -10.21
C PRO A 31 9.82 -4.99 -11.69
N ASN A 32 8.81 -5.65 -12.26
CA ASN A 32 8.37 -5.50 -13.65
C ASN A 32 7.11 -4.63 -13.81
N GLY A 33 6.65 -3.94 -12.75
CA GLY A 33 5.40 -3.15 -12.76
C GLY A 33 4.13 -3.99 -12.61
N GLU A 34 4.26 -5.22 -12.12
CA GLU A 34 3.11 -6.07 -11.79
C GLU A 34 2.44 -5.54 -10.53
N ALA A 35 1.11 -5.42 -10.55
CA ALA A 35 0.36 -4.94 -9.40
C ALA A 35 0.65 -5.83 -8.17
N ALA A 36 0.81 -5.19 -7.01
CA ALA A 36 0.98 -5.90 -5.75
C ALA A 36 -0.12 -6.96 -5.53
N ASN A 37 0.29 -8.18 -5.16
CA ASN A 37 -0.63 -9.29 -4.88
C ASN A 37 -0.42 -9.88 -3.47
N PRO A 38 -0.54 -9.06 -2.42
CA PRO A 38 -0.43 -9.52 -1.04
C PRO A 38 -1.53 -10.53 -0.68
N GLY A 39 -2.69 -10.46 -1.34
CA GLY A 39 -3.79 -11.40 -1.16
C GLY A 39 -3.35 -12.84 -1.38
N SER A 40 -2.73 -13.15 -2.52
CA SER A 40 -2.19 -14.49 -2.76
C SER A 40 -1.10 -14.89 -1.79
N THR A 41 -0.27 -13.95 -1.34
CA THR A 41 0.86 -14.21 -0.45
C THR A 41 0.40 -14.53 0.98
N TYR A 42 -0.46 -13.68 1.56
CA TYR A 42 -0.87 -13.80 2.95
C TYR A 42 -2.04 -14.77 3.16
N ALA A 43 -2.92 -14.94 2.17
CA ALA A 43 -4.01 -15.91 2.26
C ALA A 43 -3.52 -17.35 2.48
N GLN A 44 -2.34 -17.70 1.95
CA GLN A 44 -1.74 -19.02 2.10
C GLN A 44 -1.45 -19.39 3.56
N GLY A 45 -1.28 -18.40 4.45
CA GLY A 45 -1.08 -18.65 5.88
C GLY A 45 -2.34 -19.21 6.57
N ILE A 46 -3.53 -18.93 6.02
CA ILE A 46 -4.81 -19.38 6.60
C ILE A 46 -4.98 -20.89 6.43
N ASN A 47 -4.72 -21.40 5.22
CA ASN A 47 -4.89 -22.81 4.88
C ASN A 47 -3.58 -23.59 4.82
N ALA A 48 -2.54 -23.11 5.52
CA ALA A 48 -1.27 -23.81 5.60
C ALA A 48 -1.43 -25.18 6.29
N GLY A 49 -0.63 -26.15 5.87
CA GLY A 49 -0.73 -27.55 6.34
C GLY A 49 -0.46 -27.74 7.83
N ASP A 50 0.21 -26.78 8.47
CA ASP A 50 0.53 -26.73 9.89
C ASP A 50 -0.37 -25.77 10.71
N THR A 51 -1.27 -25.03 10.04
CA THR A 51 -2.20 -24.09 10.70
C THR A 51 -3.61 -24.67 10.77
N TRP A 52 -4.30 -24.72 9.62
CA TRP A 52 -5.69 -25.14 9.52
C TRP A 52 -5.97 -25.68 8.13
N THR A 53 -6.33 -26.95 8.03
CA THR A 53 -6.57 -27.59 6.73
C THR A 53 -7.99 -28.12 6.67
N SER A 54 -8.86 -27.45 5.91
CA SER A 54 -10.23 -27.86 5.65
C SER A 54 -10.81 -27.08 4.46
N THR A 55 -11.94 -27.53 3.90
CA THR A 55 -12.66 -26.76 2.88
C THR A 55 -13.05 -25.36 3.36
N LEU A 56 -13.37 -25.20 4.65
CA LEU A 56 -13.64 -23.89 5.23
C LEU A 56 -12.37 -23.02 5.28
N ALA A 57 -11.21 -23.62 5.55
CA ALA A 57 -9.93 -22.91 5.51
C ALA A 57 -9.62 -22.38 4.09
N ASP A 58 -9.92 -23.17 3.05
CA ASP A 58 -9.75 -22.74 1.65
C ASP A 58 -10.69 -21.59 1.28
N GLN A 59 -11.93 -21.63 1.78
CA GLN A 59 -12.92 -20.56 1.57
C GLN A 59 -12.49 -19.26 2.26
N GLU A 60 -12.01 -19.33 3.50
CA GLU A 60 -11.48 -18.17 4.21
C GLU A 60 -10.20 -17.62 3.58
N ALA A 61 -9.30 -18.50 3.11
CA ALA A 61 -8.14 -18.08 2.34
C ALA A 61 -8.55 -17.37 1.05
N ALA A 62 -9.59 -17.83 0.35
CA ALA A 62 -10.10 -17.15 -0.83
C ALA A 62 -10.76 -15.80 -0.52
N SER A 63 -11.53 -15.71 0.58
CA SER A 63 -12.31 -14.53 0.95
C SER A 63 -11.43 -13.30 1.23
N VAL A 64 -10.21 -13.51 1.75
CA VAL A 64 -9.30 -12.40 2.12
C VAL A 64 -8.44 -11.88 0.96
N LYS A 65 -8.37 -12.58 -0.18
CA LYS A 65 -7.46 -12.20 -1.29
C LYS A 65 -7.79 -10.84 -1.88
N GLU A 66 -9.04 -10.66 -2.29
CA GLU A 66 -9.50 -9.42 -2.91
C GLU A 66 -9.42 -8.23 -1.94
N PRO A 67 -9.88 -8.32 -0.67
CA PRO A 67 -9.70 -7.27 0.32
C PRO A 67 -8.23 -6.86 0.52
N LEU A 68 -7.30 -7.82 0.58
CA LEU A 68 -5.87 -7.52 0.74
C LEU A 68 -5.28 -6.84 -0.48
N ASN A 69 -5.65 -7.28 -1.69
CA ASN A 69 -5.20 -6.63 -2.93
C ASN A 69 -5.79 -5.22 -3.05
N LYS A 70 -7.05 -5.02 -2.65
CA LYS A 70 -7.64 -3.68 -2.58
C LYS A 70 -6.90 -2.79 -1.58
N LEU A 71 -6.55 -3.31 -0.41
CA LEU A 71 -5.81 -2.57 0.60
C LEU A 71 -4.44 -2.12 0.07
N ALA A 72 -3.73 -2.97 -0.69
CA ALA A 72 -2.51 -2.55 -1.37
C ALA A 72 -2.74 -1.43 -2.39
N GLY A 73 -3.80 -1.53 -3.19
CA GLY A 73 -4.22 -0.46 -4.10
C GLY A 73 -4.47 0.86 -3.37
N ASP A 74 -5.22 0.83 -2.26
CA ASP A 74 -5.51 2.02 -1.46
C ASP A 74 -4.21 2.70 -0.93
N PHE A 75 -3.19 1.92 -0.56
CA PHE A 75 -1.88 2.45 -0.13
C PHE A 75 -1.07 3.03 -1.29
N ALA A 76 -1.08 2.38 -2.45
CA ALA A 76 -0.41 2.87 -3.65
C ALA A 76 -1.04 4.18 -4.14
N ASP A 77 -2.36 4.26 -4.16
CA ASP A 77 -3.12 5.46 -4.52
C ASP A 77 -2.83 6.61 -3.56
N LEU A 78 -2.82 6.36 -2.24
CA LEU A 78 -2.48 7.37 -1.25
C LEU A 78 -1.06 7.92 -1.46
N TYR A 79 -0.08 7.05 -1.69
CA TYR A 79 1.29 7.47 -1.97
C TYR A 79 1.39 8.30 -3.26
N GLY A 80 0.67 7.88 -4.31
CA GLY A 80 0.56 8.61 -5.57
C GLY A 80 -0.04 10.01 -5.40
N LEU A 81 -1.17 10.11 -4.67
CA LEU A 81 -1.83 11.39 -4.38
C LEU A 81 -0.93 12.35 -3.60
N LEU A 82 -0.19 11.84 -2.60
CA LEU A 82 0.76 12.66 -1.84
C LEU A 82 1.87 13.20 -2.74
N ASN A 83 2.45 12.36 -3.60
CA ASN A 83 3.47 12.80 -4.55
C ASN A 83 2.93 13.81 -5.57
N GLN A 84 1.69 13.67 -6.02
CA GLN A 84 1.05 14.66 -6.90
C GLN A 84 0.89 16.01 -6.20
N GLU A 85 0.38 16.02 -4.97
CA GLU A 85 0.19 17.26 -4.19
C GLU A 85 1.53 17.94 -3.90
N ILE A 86 2.57 17.19 -3.49
CA ILE A 86 3.93 17.71 -3.23
C ILE A 86 4.50 18.48 -4.43
N ASN A 87 4.24 17.97 -5.64
CA ASN A 87 4.73 18.51 -6.91
C ASN A 87 3.76 19.50 -7.57
N SER A 88 2.60 19.77 -6.94
CA SER A 88 1.59 20.68 -7.48
C SER A 88 2.09 22.12 -7.54
N ASP A 89 1.56 22.88 -8.50
CA ASP A 89 1.84 24.31 -8.63
C ASP A 89 1.34 25.10 -7.41
N ALA A 90 0.31 24.60 -6.71
CA ALA A 90 -0.24 25.23 -5.50
C ALA A 90 0.74 25.29 -4.33
N LEU A 91 1.80 24.47 -4.33
CA LEU A 91 2.83 24.48 -3.30
C LEU A 91 4.12 25.18 -3.74
N LYS A 92 4.21 25.65 -4.99
CA LYS A 92 5.35 26.47 -5.42
C LYS A 92 5.29 27.81 -4.68
N ASP A 93 6.42 28.25 -4.16
CA ASP A 93 6.55 29.64 -3.70
C ASP A 93 6.66 30.49 -4.98
N ASP A 94 5.94 31.62 -5.04
CA ASP A 94 6.01 32.59 -6.13
C ASP A 94 7.44 33.12 -6.34
#